data_AF-A0A972BAA8-F1
#
_entry.id   AF-A0A972BAA8-F1
#
_cell.length_a   1.000
_cell.length_b   1.000
_cell.length_c   1.000
_cell.angle_alpha   90.00
_cell.angle_beta   90.00
_cell.angle_gamma   90.00
#
_symmetry.space_group_name_H-M   'P 1'
#
loop_
_entity.id
_entity.type
_entity.pdbx_description
1 polymer ?
#
loop_
_entity_poly.entity_id
_entity_poly.type
_entity_poly.pdbx_seq_one_letter_code
_entity_poly.pdbx_strand_id
1 'polypeptide(L)'
;MERFNSQITPEQFTELSESENSLIILEIPLKDYTLTEIARIVESNNAHVMALSVMPITGGSLLLVSLKLDVDDLTAVLRSFERFSYNVLYYFMREGEVTDTQKERLDELMYYLDM
;
A
#
# COMPACT_ATOMS: atom_id res chain seq x y z
N MET A 1 16.41 16.83 19.88
CA MET A 1 15.01 16.47 19.55
C MET A 1 14.80 16.83 18.09
N GLU A 2 15.24 15.97 17.19
CA GLU A 2 15.05 16.16 15.75
C GLU A 2 13.70 15.57 15.35
N ARG A 3 12.90 16.39 14.68
CA ARG A 3 11.61 15.98 14.13
C ARG A 3 11.89 15.05 12.96
N PHE A 4 11.64 13.76 13.12
CA PHE A 4 11.54 12.81 12.02
C PHE A 4 10.27 13.13 11.23
N ASN A 5 10.38 14.09 10.33
CA ASN A 5 9.45 14.30 9.22
C ASN A 5 10.12 13.69 7.98
N SER A 6 10.30 12.37 7.97
CA SER A 6 10.78 11.69 6.78
C SER A 6 9.59 11.46 5.85
N GLN A 7 9.39 12.41 4.94
CA GLN A 7 8.64 12.20 3.71
C GLN A 7 9.17 10.91 3.07
N ILE A 8 8.28 9.98 2.71
CA ILE A 8 8.68 8.84 1.89
C ILE A 8 9.09 9.43 0.54
N THR A 9 10.38 9.41 0.23
CA THR A 9 10.84 9.90 -1.06
C THR A 9 10.46 8.89 -2.16
N PRO A 10 10.24 9.35 -3.41
CA PRO A 10 10.05 8.45 -4.54
C PRO A 10 11.15 7.38 -4.64
N GLU A 11 12.37 7.65 -4.19
CA GLU A 11 13.46 6.67 -4.17
C GLU A 11 13.25 5.57 -3.12
N GLN A 12 12.82 5.90 -1.90
CA GLN A 12 12.46 4.90 -0.88
C GLN A 12 11.26 4.05 -1.31
N PHE A 13 10.32 4.63 -2.07
CA PHE A 13 9.24 3.88 -2.70
C PHE A 13 9.74 2.97 -3.84
N THR A 14 10.70 3.43 -4.63
CA THR A 14 11.32 2.67 -5.71
C THR A 14 12.11 1.47 -5.17
N GLU A 15 12.81 1.60 -4.04
CA GLU A 15 13.41 0.44 -3.34
C GLU A 15 12.38 -0.58 -2.83
N LEU A 16 11.17 -0.14 -2.50
CA LEU A 16 10.07 -1.03 -2.14
C LEU A 16 9.45 -1.73 -3.37
N SER A 17 9.50 -1.10 -4.54
CA SER A 17 8.95 -1.59 -5.82
C SER A 17 9.96 -2.37 -6.69
N GLU A 18 11.28 -2.23 -6.47
CA GLU A 18 12.37 -2.92 -7.20
C GLU A 18 12.47 -4.44 -6.91
N SER A 19 11.39 -5.07 -6.47
CA SER A 19 11.43 -6.45 -6.00
C SER A 19 10.34 -7.30 -6.62
N GLU A 20 10.65 -8.59 -6.72
CA GLU A 20 9.85 -9.71 -7.24
C GLU A 20 8.43 -9.88 -6.65
N ASN A 21 7.94 -8.96 -5.82
CA ASN A 21 6.73 -9.07 -5.01
C ASN A 21 5.70 -8.01 -5.37
N SER A 22 4.42 -8.35 -5.26
CA SER A 22 3.32 -7.41 -5.50
C SER A 22 3.10 -6.46 -4.32
N LEU A 23 2.57 -5.27 -4.59
CA LEU A 23 2.42 -4.17 -3.63
C LEU A 23 0.97 -3.68 -3.56
N ILE A 24 0.48 -3.36 -2.36
CA ILE A 24 -0.79 -2.67 -2.12
C ILE A 24 -0.55 -1.49 -1.18
N ILE A 25 -1.13 -0.33 -1.47
CA ILE A 25 -1.19 0.81 -0.56
C ILE A 25 -2.65 1.06 -0.19
N LEU A 26 -2.91 0.99 1.11
CA LEU A 26 -4.22 1.28 1.71
C LEU A 26 -4.21 2.63 2.40
N GLU A 27 -5.30 3.38 2.32
CA GLU A 27 -5.58 4.52 3.18
C GLU A 27 -6.61 4.13 4.23
N ILE A 28 -6.27 4.35 5.50
CA ILE A 28 -7.08 3.90 6.63
C ILE A 28 -7.10 5.00 7.69
N PRO A 29 -8.28 5.39 8.21
CA PRO A 29 -8.34 6.24 9.39
C PRO A 29 -7.63 5.58 10.59
N LEU A 30 -6.86 6.36 11.36
CA LEU A 30 -6.09 5.83 12.51
C LEU A 30 -6.97 5.02 13.48
N LYS A 31 -8.21 5.46 13.69
CA LYS A 31 -9.19 4.81 14.57
C LYS A 31 -9.67 3.43 14.08
N ASP A 32 -9.57 3.18 12.77
CA ASP A 32 -10.07 1.99 12.10
C ASP A 32 -8.92 1.02 11.75
N TYR A 33 -7.67 1.41 12.05
CA TYR A 33 -6.50 0.59 11.78
C TYR A 33 -6.41 -0.61 12.73
N THR A 34 -6.40 -1.80 12.14
CA THR A 34 -6.15 -3.07 12.82
C THR A 34 -5.26 -3.95 11.96
N LEU A 35 -3.99 -4.08 12.37
CA LEU A 35 -3.02 -4.91 11.66
C LEU A 35 -3.48 -6.36 11.54
N THR A 36 -4.10 -6.90 12.59
CA THR A 36 -4.60 -8.28 12.63
C THR A 36 -5.69 -8.52 11.58
N GLU A 37 -6.56 -7.54 11.33
CA GLU A 37 -7.60 -7.68 10.31
C GLU A 37 -7.00 -7.66 8.91
N ILE A 38 -6.09 -6.73 8.65
CA ILE A 38 -5.34 -6.64 7.38
C ILE A 38 -4.62 -7.96 7.10
N ALA A 39 -3.87 -8.47 8.07
CA ALA A 39 -3.17 -9.75 7.96
C ALA A 39 -4.14 -10.91 7.69
N ARG A 40 -5.26 -10.97 8.42
CA ARG A 40 -6.27 -12.01 8.21
C ARG A 40 -6.88 -11.96 6.81
N ILE A 41 -7.14 -10.77 6.27
CA ILE A 41 -7.66 -10.61 4.91
C ILE A 41 -6.65 -11.16 3.90
N VAL A 42 -5.37 -10.78 4.02
CA VAL A 42 -4.29 -11.26 3.16
C VAL A 42 -4.14 -12.78 3.24
N GLU A 43 -4.00 -13.33 4.45
CA GLU A 43 -3.80 -14.77 4.67
C GLU A 43 -5.00 -15.61 4.24
N SER A 44 -6.23 -15.09 4.38
CA SER A 44 -7.44 -15.77 3.91
C SER A 44 -7.51 -15.91 2.38
N ASN A 45 -6.72 -15.10 1.66
CA ASN A 45 -6.53 -15.19 0.21
C ASN A 45 -5.27 -15.99 -0.17
N ASN A 46 -4.71 -16.78 0.76
CA ASN A 46 -3.55 -17.64 0.55
C ASN A 46 -2.30 -16.86 0.08
N ALA A 47 -2.16 -15.62 0.56
CA ALA A 47 -1.01 -14.76 0.39
C ALA A 47 -0.37 -14.46 1.75
N HIS A 48 0.91 -14.10 1.75
CA HIS A 48 1.67 -13.74 2.95
C HIS A 48 2.18 -12.31 2.86
N VAL A 49 2.17 -11.60 3.99
CA VAL A 49 2.77 -10.27 4.11
C VAL A 49 4.28 -10.41 4.25
N MET A 50 5.03 -9.99 3.23
CA MET A 50 6.50 -10.00 3.22
C MET A 50 7.10 -8.76 3.89
N ALA A 51 6.48 -7.61 3.66
CA ALA A 51 6.85 -6.36 4.32
C ALA A 51 5.61 -5.50 4.53
N LEU A 52 5.62 -4.74 5.62
CA LEU A 52 4.59 -3.75 5.93
C LEU A 52 5.25 -2.49 6.46
N SER A 53 4.81 -1.34 5.95
CA SER A 53 5.15 -0.04 6.51
C SER A 53 3.88 0.78 6.72
N VAL A 54 3.89 1.60 7.77
CA VAL A 54 2.77 2.46 8.14
C VAL A 54 3.27 3.89 8.24
N MET A 55 2.63 4.79 7.51
CA MET A 55 2.95 6.21 7.51
C MET A 55 1.71 7.02 7.91
N PRO A 56 1.75 7.79 9.01
CA PRO A 56 0.69 8.75 9.31
C PRO A 56 0.74 9.93 8.34
N ILE A 57 -0.41 10.30 7.78
CA ILE A 57 -0.61 11.49 6.93
C ILE A 57 -1.66 12.42 7.54
N THR A 58 -1.73 13.67 7.06
CA THR A 58 -2.71 14.69 7.49
C THR A 58 -2.79 14.84 9.02
N GLY A 59 -1.65 15.16 9.65
CA GLY A 59 -1.57 15.40 11.10
C GLY A 59 -1.79 14.14 11.96
N GLY A 60 -1.75 12.94 11.38
CA GLY A 60 -1.89 11.66 12.08
C GLY A 60 -3.31 11.09 12.15
N SER A 61 -4.27 11.71 11.47
CA SER A 61 -5.66 11.24 11.44
C SER A 61 -5.89 10.07 10.48
N LEU A 62 -5.08 10.00 9.43
CA LEU A 62 -5.09 8.98 8.39
C LEU A 62 -3.74 8.26 8.36
N LEU A 63 -3.76 6.99 8.01
CA LEU A 63 -2.59 6.14 7.85
C LEU A 63 -2.55 5.63 6.41
N LEU A 64 -1.37 5.71 5.80
CA LEU A 64 -1.02 4.92 4.63
C LEU A 64 -0.36 3.63 5.10
N VAL A 65 -0.90 2.50 4.66
CA VAL A 65 -0.36 1.18 4.95
C VAL A 65 0.11 0.56 3.64
N SER A 66 1.42 0.39 3.52
CA SER A 66 2.03 -0.31 2.40
C SER A 66 2.20 -1.78 2.75
N LEU A 67 1.80 -2.66 1.84
CA LEU A 67 1.80 -4.10 1.97
C LEU A 67 2.50 -4.72 0.78
N LYS A 68 3.58 -5.44 1.04
CA LYS A 68 4.29 -6.22 0.04
C LYS A 68 3.96 -7.70 0.22
N LEU A 69 3.48 -8.36 -0.81
CA LEU A 69 2.93 -9.71 -0.75
C LEU A 69 3.70 -10.69 -1.65
N ASP A 70 3.70 -11.97 -1.29
CA ASP A 70 4.39 -13.06 -2.00
C ASP A 70 3.60 -13.66 -3.18
N VAL A 71 2.60 -12.94 -3.69
CA VAL A 71 1.72 -13.38 -4.78
C VAL A 71 1.81 -12.46 -5.98
N ASP A 72 1.58 -12.99 -7.18
CA ASP A 72 1.72 -12.25 -8.44
C ASP A 72 0.44 -11.55 -8.86
N ASP A 73 -0.68 -12.25 -8.73
CA ASP A 73 -2.02 -11.73 -8.97
C ASP A 73 -2.65 -11.30 -7.64
N LEU A 74 -2.83 -9.98 -7.49
CA LEU A 74 -3.47 -9.38 -6.33
C LEU A 74 -5.00 -9.35 -6.43
N THR A 75 -5.60 -9.77 -7.55
CA THR A 75 -7.02 -9.59 -7.84
C THR A 75 -7.93 -10.11 -6.72
N ALA A 76 -7.64 -11.29 -6.17
CA ALA A 76 -8.43 -11.86 -5.06
C ALA A 76 -8.30 -11.05 -3.76
N VAL A 77 -7.08 -10.60 -3.46
CA VAL A 77 -6.76 -9.80 -2.27
C VAL A 77 -7.43 -8.42 -2.36
N LEU A 78 -7.33 -7.77 -3.53
CA LEU A 78 -7.96 -6.47 -3.80
C LEU A 78 -9.47 -6.52 -3.64
N ARG A 79 -10.13 -7.51 -4.25
CA ARG A 79 -11.59 -7.72 -4.09
C ARG A 79 -11.99 -7.92 -2.63
N SER A 80 -11.15 -8.60 -1.85
CA SER A 80 -11.40 -8.80 -0.42
C SER A 80 -11.28 -7.49 0.35
N PHE A 81 -10.24 -6.70 0.11
CA PHE A 81 -10.10 -5.37 0.72
C PHE A 81 -11.29 -4.45 0.40
N GLU A 82 -11.72 -4.38 -0.87
CA GLU A 82 -12.91 -3.63 -1.27
C GLU A 82 -14.17 -4.12 -0.54
N ARG A 83 -14.36 -5.45 -0.43
CA ARG A 83 -15.50 -6.04 0.31
C ARG A 83 -15.51 -5.67 1.79
N PHE A 84 -14.35 -5.53 2.41
CA PHE A 84 -14.21 -5.08 3.80
C PHE A 84 -14.17 -3.55 3.92
N SER A 85 -14.47 -2.81 2.84
CA SER A 85 -14.52 -1.35 2.81
C SER A 85 -13.18 -0.66 3.09
N TYR A 86 -12.07 -1.31 2.73
CA TYR A 86 -10.75 -0.65 2.73
C TYR A 86 -10.59 0.21 1.48
N ASN A 87 -9.99 1.39 1.65
CA ASN A 87 -9.65 2.27 0.53
C ASN A 87 -8.29 1.88 -0.05
N VAL A 88 -8.28 1.31 -1.26
CA VAL A 88 -7.04 0.98 -1.98
C VAL A 88 -6.62 2.19 -2.82
N LEU A 89 -5.56 2.88 -2.41
CA LEU A 89 -5.05 4.03 -3.17
C LEU A 89 -4.23 3.58 -4.39
N TYR A 90 -3.45 2.53 -4.21
CA TYR A 90 -2.53 2.05 -5.23
C TYR A 90 -2.30 0.55 -5.08
N TYR A 91 -2.03 -0.11 -6.20
CA TYR A 91 -1.50 -1.46 -6.20
C TYR A 91 -0.62 -1.70 -7.43
N PHE A 92 0.30 -2.63 -7.28
CA PHE A 92 1.16 -3.15 -8.33
C PHE A 92 1.13 -4.67 -8.24
N MET A 93 0.81 -5.33 -9.35
CA MET A 93 0.76 -6.78 -9.47
C MET A 93 1.82 -7.23 -10.47
N ARG A 94 2.50 -8.34 -10.18
CA ARG A 94 3.53 -8.89 -11.07
C ARG A 94 2.91 -9.55 -12.31
N GLU A 95 1.74 -10.16 -12.14
CA GLU A 95 1.00 -10.77 -13.25
C GLU A 95 0.09 -9.73 -13.93
N GLY A 96 0.34 -9.48 -15.21
CA GLY A 96 -0.31 -8.43 -15.99
C GLY A 96 0.67 -7.30 -16.33
N GLU A 97 0.53 -6.72 -17.53
CA GLU A 97 1.36 -5.59 -17.92
C GLU A 97 1.16 -4.45 -16.92
N VAL A 98 2.27 -3.87 -16.46
CA VAL A 98 2.28 -2.56 -15.79
C VAL A 98 1.71 -1.57 -16.79
N THR A 99 0.41 -1.33 -16.71
CA THR A 99 -0.28 -0.41 -17.61
C THR A 99 0.20 1.00 -17.28
N ASP A 100 0.41 1.85 -18.30
CA ASP A 100 0.82 3.26 -18.11
C ASP A 100 -0.11 3.99 -17.12
N THR A 101 -1.37 3.57 -17.03
CA THR A 101 -2.37 4.03 -16.07
C THR A 101 -1.99 3.80 -14.60
N GLN A 102 -1.29 2.72 -14.27
CA GLN A 102 -0.78 2.50 -12.90
C GLN A 102 0.34 3.48 -12.59
N LYS A 103 1.24 3.77 -13.53
CA LYS A 103 2.29 4.79 -13.33
C LYS A 103 1.68 6.18 -13.13
N GLU A 104 0.70 6.57 -13.94
CA GLU A 104 0.04 7.86 -13.81
C GLU A 104 -0.63 8.06 -12.44
N ARG A 105 -1.31 7.03 -11.91
CA ARG A 105 -1.92 7.11 -10.56
C ARG A 105 -0.90 7.19 -9.44
N LEU A 106 0.25 6.55 -9.62
CA LEU A 106 1.36 6.67 -8.68
C LEU A 106 1.90 8.10 -8.68
N ASP A 107 2.10 8.69 -9.86
CA ASP A 107 2.57 10.07 -9.98
C ASP A 107 1.58 11.07 -9.36
N GLU A 108 0.28 10.84 -9.52
CA GLU A 108 -0.77 11.63 -8.85
C GLU A 108 -0.73 11.49 -7.32
N LEU A 109 -0.53 10.28 -6.81
CA LEU A 109 -0.37 10.03 -5.37
C LEU A 109 0.88 10.77 -4.83
N MET A 110 2.01 10.68 -5.53
CA MET A 110 3.25 11.35 -5.11
C MET A 110 3.10 12.87 -5.11
N TYR A 111 2.40 13.43 -6.10
CA TYR A 111 2.05 14.84 -6.14
C TYR A 111 1.18 15.27 -4.95
N TYR A 112 0.23 14.43 -4.54
CA TYR A 112 -0.59 14.69 -3.35
C TYR A 112 0.23 14.69 -2.04
N LEU A 113 1.28 13.85 -1.96
CA LEU A 113 2.13 13.72 -0.77
C LEU A 113 3.22 14.80 -0.65
N ASP A 114 3.63 15.40 -1.77
CA ASP A 114 4.66 16.45 -1.81
C ASP A 114 4.10 17.86 -1.56
N MET A 115 2.78 18.04 -1.66
CA MET A 115 2.06 19.29 -1.32
C MET A 115 1.89 19.48 0.19
#